data_AF-A0A8J7QFV3-F1
#
_entry.id   AF-A0A8J7QFV3-F1
#
_cell.length_a   1.000
_cell.length_b   1.000
_cell.length_c   1.000
_cell.angle_alpha   90.00
_cell.angle_beta   90.00
_cell.angle_gamma   90.00
#
_symmetry.space_group_name_H-M   'P 1'
#
loop_
_entity.id
_entity.type
_entity.pdbx_description
1 polymer ?
#
loop_
_entity_poly.entity_id
_entity_poly.type
_entity_poly.pdbx_seq_one_letter_code
_entity_poly.pdbx_strand_id
1 'polypeptide(L)'
;MSVQSSLTIYAEQDPQTILEHTVDGDRIAELLAGVGIKFERWEANKTLADDADQDAVLAAYADDVARIKEENGFQSVDVVRLKAGHPDRKAFRQKFLAEHIHAEDEVRFFVEGSGWFYLHLDDKIYVTQCVQNDFIHVPAGTKHWFDMGNQPEFAAIRFFTNPEGWVAQWTDNPIALNFPMYVHAEPVKAVVTDIEGTTSSISFVKDVLFPYAKEHLAAFVAAQGDAPQVAAILDQAREESGQPDADNATIAQTMLRWIDEDRKVTPLKAIQGLIWEKGYRDGDFQAHLYDDAHAALKQWADSGLALYIFSSGSIKAQHLMFEHTTFGDLRPWFKGYFDTTTGPKKEAESYRKIAAEIGVDPHEILFLSDVVAELDGARAAGMQTRWLVRDGQQPAHPFHTQTDTFATIQPGAAVS
;
A
#
# COMPACT_ATOMS: atom_id res chain seq x y z
N MET A 1 9.96 12.32 15.64
CA MET A 1 8.78 12.45 16.54
C MET A 1 8.76 11.20 17.40
N SER A 2 8.26 11.27 18.64
CA SER A 2 8.09 10.08 19.48
C SER A 2 7.11 9.13 18.80
N VAL A 3 7.47 7.86 18.65
CA VAL A 3 6.53 6.82 18.21
C VAL A 3 5.42 6.74 19.25
N GLN A 4 4.16 6.64 18.81
CA GLN A 4 2.98 6.56 19.68
C GLN A 4 2.38 5.15 19.61
N SER A 5 1.84 4.67 20.73
CA SER A 5 1.04 3.46 20.78
C SER A 5 -0.23 3.63 19.93
N SER A 6 -0.72 2.55 19.35
CA SER A 6 -1.97 2.57 18.57
C SER A 6 -2.78 1.30 18.82
N LEU A 7 -4.09 1.39 18.61
CA LEU A 7 -5.01 0.24 18.59
C LEU A 7 -5.92 0.35 17.38
N THR A 8 -6.04 -0.75 16.63
CA THR A 8 -7.06 -0.91 15.60
C THR A 8 -7.84 -2.19 15.87
N ILE A 9 -9.16 -2.09 15.87
CA ILE A 9 -10.06 -3.23 16.08
C ILE A 9 -10.70 -3.58 14.74
N TYR A 10 -10.53 -4.83 14.31
CA TYR A 10 -11.11 -5.36 13.08
C TYR A 10 -12.23 -6.35 13.38
N ALA A 11 -13.18 -6.47 12.45
CA ALA A 11 -14.07 -7.62 12.42
C ALA A 11 -13.30 -8.88 12.00
N GLU A 12 -13.49 -10.00 12.70
CA GLU A 12 -12.80 -11.27 12.38
C GLU A 12 -13.07 -11.73 10.94
N GLN A 13 -14.33 -11.62 10.50
CA GLN A 13 -14.81 -12.15 9.22
C GLN A 13 -14.50 -11.25 8.02
N ASP A 14 -14.11 -10.01 8.26
CA ASP A 14 -13.75 -9.04 7.22
C ASP A 14 -12.56 -8.18 7.69
N PRO A 15 -11.33 -8.60 7.35
CA PRO A 15 -10.10 -7.88 7.72
C PRO A 15 -9.99 -6.46 7.18
N GLN A 16 -10.86 -6.05 6.25
CA GLN A 16 -10.93 -4.67 5.76
C GLN A 16 -11.88 -3.80 6.60
N THR A 17 -12.80 -4.42 7.34
CA THR A 17 -13.75 -3.71 8.20
C THR A 17 -13.11 -3.38 9.55
N ILE A 18 -12.84 -2.10 9.76
CA ILE A 18 -12.37 -1.56 11.04
C ILE A 18 -13.55 -1.04 11.84
N LEU A 19 -13.62 -1.51 13.07
CA LEU A 19 -14.65 -1.17 14.04
C LEU A 19 -14.25 0.05 14.88
N GLU A 20 -12.94 0.22 15.14
CA GLU A 20 -12.39 1.34 15.92
C GLU A 20 -10.90 1.51 15.57
N HIS A 21 -10.40 2.75 15.57
CA HIS A 21 -8.98 3.06 15.55
C HIS A 21 -8.67 4.23 16.50
N THR A 22 -7.59 4.12 17.28
CA THR A 22 -7.15 5.20 18.19
C THR A 22 -5.63 5.17 18.41
N VAL A 23 -5.06 6.33 18.71
CA VAL A 23 -3.67 6.53 19.17
C VAL A 23 -3.62 7.16 20.57
N ASP A 24 -4.78 7.39 21.20
CA ASP A 24 -4.91 7.89 22.56
C ASP A 24 -4.69 6.74 23.55
N GLY A 25 -3.63 6.84 24.36
CA GLY A 25 -3.23 5.81 25.32
C GLY A 25 -4.31 5.47 26.36
N ASP A 26 -5.09 6.45 26.82
CA ASP A 26 -6.16 6.22 27.80
C ASP A 26 -7.32 5.47 27.15
N ARG A 27 -7.64 5.83 25.89
CA ARG A 27 -8.66 5.12 25.11
C ARG A 27 -8.23 3.69 24.75
N ILE A 28 -6.95 3.48 24.45
CA ILE A 28 -6.38 2.14 24.25
C ILE A 28 -6.57 1.29 25.52
N ALA A 29 -6.20 1.83 26.68
CA ALA A 29 -6.34 1.15 27.97
C ALA A 29 -7.80 0.79 28.27
N GLU A 30 -8.73 1.72 28.05
CA GLU A 30 -10.16 1.50 28.26
C GLU A 30 -10.71 0.36 27.38
N LEU A 31 -10.42 0.40 26.08
CA LEU A 31 -10.91 -0.58 25.10
C LEU A 31 -10.36 -1.98 25.37
N LEU A 32 -9.06 -2.08 25.67
CA LEU A 32 -8.41 -3.34 26.00
C LEU A 32 -8.90 -3.90 27.34
N ALA A 33 -9.07 -3.07 28.36
CA ALA A 33 -9.60 -3.49 29.65
C ALA A 33 -11.02 -4.06 29.52
N GLY A 34 -11.84 -3.51 28.61
CA GLY A 34 -13.17 -4.00 28.29
C GLY A 34 -13.21 -5.45 27.78
N VAL A 35 -12.08 -5.98 27.29
CA VAL A 35 -11.91 -7.36 26.84
C VAL A 35 -10.90 -8.16 27.66
N GLY A 36 -10.59 -7.70 28.88
CA GLY A 36 -9.72 -8.41 29.82
C GLY A 36 -8.22 -8.29 29.56
N ILE A 37 -7.81 -7.39 28.67
CA ILE A 37 -6.40 -7.11 28.38
C ILE A 37 -5.99 -5.86 29.16
N LYS A 38 -4.95 -5.97 29.98
CA LYS A 38 -4.46 -4.83 30.75
C LYS A 38 -3.36 -4.12 29.96
N PHE A 39 -3.51 -2.81 29.78
CA PHE A 39 -2.55 -1.93 29.11
C PHE A 39 -2.30 -0.69 29.99
N GLU A 40 -1.04 -0.37 30.23
CA GLU A 40 -0.62 0.78 31.03
C GLU A 40 0.59 1.47 30.37
N ARG A 41 0.82 2.75 30.72
CA ARG A 41 2.04 3.47 30.33
C ARG A 41 2.86 3.79 31.56
N TRP A 42 4.11 3.35 31.56
CA TRP A 42 5.09 3.55 32.64
C TRP A 42 6.27 4.39 32.15
N GLU A 43 7.25 4.66 33.01
CA GLU A 43 8.40 5.48 32.65
C GLU A 43 9.64 4.63 32.32
N ALA A 44 9.83 4.29 31.05
CA ALA A 44 11.01 3.56 30.56
C ALA A 44 12.19 4.51 30.23
N ASN A 45 12.56 5.40 31.14
CA ASN A 45 13.46 6.54 30.87
C ASN A 45 14.97 6.25 30.91
N LYS A 46 15.38 4.97 30.86
CA LYS A 46 16.80 4.58 30.94
C LYS A 46 17.42 4.55 29.54
N THR A 47 18.66 5.01 29.43
CA THR A 47 19.44 4.89 28.20
C THR A 47 20.21 3.56 28.21
N LEU A 48 19.94 2.70 27.23
CA LEU A 48 20.62 1.44 27.03
C LEU A 48 21.72 1.60 25.98
N ALA A 49 22.85 0.91 26.15
CA ALA A 49 23.85 0.81 25.10
C ALA A 49 23.33 -0.03 23.91
N ASP A 50 23.85 0.21 22.71
CA ASP A 50 23.46 -0.55 21.51
C ASP A 50 23.73 -2.05 21.66
N ASP A 51 24.81 -2.41 22.37
CA ASP A 51 25.24 -3.78 22.67
C ASP A 51 24.79 -4.28 24.05
N ALA A 52 23.94 -3.53 24.76
CA ALA A 52 23.43 -3.95 26.07
C ALA A 52 22.76 -5.32 26.00
N ASP A 53 23.27 -6.24 26.82
CA ASP A 53 22.74 -7.57 27.01
C ASP A 53 21.57 -7.58 28.00
N GLN A 54 20.99 -8.76 28.23
CA GLN A 54 19.86 -8.92 29.15
C GLN A 54 20.19 -8.41 30.56
N ASP A 55 21.37 -8.71 31.09
CA ASP A 55 21.74 -8.34 32.45
C ASP A 55 21.86 -6.82 32.60
N ALA A 56 22.42 -6.14 31.59
CA ALA A 56 22.47 -4.68 31.55
C ALA A 56 21.07 -4.05 31.50
N VAL A 57 20.15 -4.61 30.71
CA VAL A 57 18.76 -4.14 30.63
C VAL A 57 18.04 -4.35 31.96
N LEU A 58 18.10 -5.55 32.55
CA LEU A 58 17.46 -5.85 33.83
C LEU A 58 18.02 -4.99 34.97
N ALA A 59 19.34 -4.72 34.97
CA ALA A 59 19.95 -3.82 35.94
C ALA A 59 19.46 -2.38 35.80
N ALA A 60 19.25 -1.90 34.56
CA ALA A 60 18.75 -0.54 34.32
C ALA A 60 17.32 -0.34 34.85
N TYR A 61 16.49 -1.38 34.80
CA TYR A 61 15.07 -1.37 35.19
C TYR A 61 14.79 -2.20 36.47
N ALA A 62 15.79 -2.39 37.34
CA ALA A 62 15.69 -3.28 38.49
C ALA A 62 14.54 -2.89 39.45
N ASP A 63 14.33 -1.60 39.69
CA ASP A 63 13.27 -1.08 40.56
C ASP A 63 11.88 -1.39 39.99
N ASP A 64 11.68 -1.16 38.69
CA ASP A 64 10.43 -1.48 37.99
C ASP A 64 10.16 -2.99 38.02
N VAL A 65 11.16 -3.79 37.67
CA VAL A 65 11.07 -5.26 37.70
C VAL A 65 10.69 -5.75 39.10
N ALA A 66 11.33 -5.23 40.15
CA ALA A 66 11.02 -5.61 41.53
C ALA A 66 9.56 -5.30 41.90
N ARG A 67 9.11 -4.08 41.60
CA ARG A 67 7.71 -3.65 41.82
C ARG A 67 6.71 -4.56 41.11
N ILE A 68 6.93 -4.83 39.82
CA ILE A 68 6.00 -5.64 39.00
C ILE A 68 5.94 -7.08 39.49
N LYS A 69 7.10 -7.66 39.85
CA LYS A 69 7.16 -9.01 40.43
C LYS A 69 6.39 -9.09 41.74
N GLU A 70 6.50 -8.08 42.60
CA GLU A 70 5.79 -8.03 43.89
C GLU A 70 4.27 -7.86 43.71
N GLU A 71 3.85 -6.94 42.84
CA GLU A 71 2.43 -6.64 42.60
C GLU A 71 1.66 -7.82 41.97
N ASN A 72 2.33 -8.65 41.16
CA ASN A 72 1.66 -9.66 40.32
C ASN A 72 2.14 -11.10 40.57
N GLY A 73 3.12 -11.31 41.45
CA GLY A 73 3.59 -12.65 41.84
C GLY A 73 4.45 -13.38 40.80
N PHE A 74 5.11 -12.67 39.89
CA PHE A 74 5.99 -13.28 38.88
C PHE A 74 7.25 -13.89 39.50
N GLN A 75 7.64 -15.08 39.06
CA GLN A 75 8.76 -15.83 39.62
C GLN A 75 10.07 -15.52 38.88
N SER A 76 10.02 -15.46 37.55
CA SER A 76 11.17 -15.22 36.67
C SER A 76 10.92 -14.04 35.72
N VAL A 77 12.03 -13.49 35.23
CA VAL A 77 12.06 -12.37 34.27
C VAL A 77 13.21 -12.59 33.32
N ASP A 78 13.02 -12.25 32.05
CA ASP A 78 14.09 -12.21 31.06
C ASP A 78 13.87 -11.04 30.08
N VAL A 79 14.78 -10.87 29.12
CA VAL A 79 14.70 -9.79 28.13
C VAL A 79 14.76 -10.39 26.73
N VAL A 80 13.81 -9.99 25.89
CA VAL A 80 13.92 -10.18 24.44
C VAL A 80 14.28 -8.85 23.81
N ARG A 81 15.38 -8.81 23.06
CA ARG A 81 15.84 -7.62 22.34
C ARG A 81 16.28 -8.01 20.94
N LEU A 82 15.62 -7.45 19.92
CA LEU A 82 15.97 -7.64 18.53
C LEU A 82 16.22 -6.29 17.86
N LYS A 83 17.25 -6.25 17.02
CA LYS A 83 17.70 -5.09 16.26
C LYS A 83 17.51 -5.34 14.76
N ALA A 84 17.32 -4.27 13.98
CA ALA A 84 17.03 -4.38 12.55
C ALA A 84 18.13 -5.15 11.78
N GLY A 85 19.38 -5.07 12.26
CA GLY A 85 20.54 -5.77 11.69
C GLY A 85 20.63 -7.27 11.99
N HIS A 86 19.74 -7.86 12.79
CA HIS A 86 19.87 -9.28 13.20
C HIS A 86 19.74 -10.23 11.99
N PRO A 87 20.69 -11.15 11.76
CA PRO A 87 20.70 -12.02 10.57
C PRO A 87 19.48 -12.92 10.48
N ASP A 88 19.02 -13.46 11.60
CA ASP A 88 17.87 -14.36 11.66
C ASP A 88 16.51 -13.65 11.84
N ARG A 89 16.43 -12.32 11.66
CA ARG A 89 15.19 -11.55 11.93
C ARG A 89 13.96 -12.11 11.21
N LYS A 90 14.13 -12.59 9.97
CA LYS A 90 13.04 -13.19 9.19
C LYS A 90 12.54 -14.49 9.83
N ALA A 91 13.47 -15.34 10.28
CA ALA A 91 13.14 -16.60 10.94
C ALA A 91 12.50 -16.36 12.33
N PHE A 92 12.99 -15.37 13.08
CA PHE A 92 12.36 -14.96 14.34
C PHE A 92 10.93 -14.47 14.10
N ARG A 93 10.72 -13.52 13.19
CA ARG A 93 9.38 -13.01 12.89
C ARG A 93 8.41 -14.13 12.50
N GLN A 94 8.82 -15.03 11.61
CA GLN A 94 7.99 -16.18 11.22
C GLN A 94 7.56 -17.06 12.39
N LYS A 95 8.41 -17.22 13.41
CA LYS A 95 8.07 -17.99 14.61
C LYS A 95 7.00 -17.36 15.49
N PHE A 96 6.69 -16.07 15.35
CA PHE A 96 5.69 -15.38 16.18
C PHE A 96 4.41 -14.98 15.44
N LEU A 97 4.41 -15.10 14.10
CA LEU A 97 3.30 -14.67 13.24
C LEU A 97 2.10 -15.60 13.21
N ALA A 98 2.24 -16.87 13.61
CA ALA A 98 1.10 -17.77 13.67
C ALA A 98 0.28 -17.54 14.96
N GLU A 99 -1.00 -17.87 14.93
CA GLU A 99 -1.84 -17.78 16.12
C GLU A 99 -1.47 -18.87 17.12
N HIS A 100 -1.30 -18.47 18.38
CA HIS A 100 -0.98 -19.34 19.49
C HIS A 100 -1.67 -18.90 20.78
N ILE A 101 -1.62 -19.78 21.77
CA ILE A 101 -2.01 -19.52 23.15
C ILE A 101 -0.86 -19.86 24.09
N HIS A 102 -0.86 -19.23 25.26
CA HIS A 102 0.01 -19.56 26.38
C HIS A 102 -0.80 -20.14 27.55
N ALA A 103 -0.21 -21.09 28.28
CA ALA A 103 -0.80 -21.63 29.50
C ALA A 103 -0.66 -20.67 30.70
N GLU A 104 0.16 -19.64 30.54
CA GLU A 104 0.44 -18.59 31.51
C GLU A 104 0.17 -17.23 30.87
N ASP A 105 0.05 -16.20 31.71
CA ASP A 105 -0.12 -14.84 31.25
C ASP A 105 1.12 -14.37 30.47
N GLU A 106 0.90 -13.75 29.32
CA GLU A 106 1.95 -13.09 28.54
C GLU A 106 2.06 -11.63 28.95
N VAL A 107 3.16 -11.32 29.62
CA VAL A 107 3.40 -10.01 30.20
C VAL A 107 4.64 -9.40 29.59
N ARG A 108 4.51 -8.18 29.07
CA ARG A 108 5.59 -7.42 28.42
C ARG A 108 5.63 -6.00 28.93
N PHE A 109 6.84 -5.55 29.25
CA PHE A 109 7.14 -4.13 29.41
C PHE A 109 8.15 -3.69 28.35
N PHE A 110 7.71 -2.81 27.43
CA PHE A 110 8.55 -2.31 26.34
C PHE A 110 9.45 -1.19 26.85
N VAL A 111 10.75 -1.43 26.78
CA VAL A 111 11.77 -0.48 27.25
C VAL A 111 12.53 0.18 26.09
N GLU A 112 12.38 -0.35 24.88
CA GLU A 112 12.94 0.21 23.65
C GLU A 112 12.05 -0.17 22.47
N GLY A 113 11.90 0.75 21.51
CA GLY A 113 11.33 0.44 20.21
C GLY A 113 9.84 0.08 20.23
N SER A 114 9.41 -0.86 19.38
CA SER A 114 7.98 -1.22 19.25
C SER A 114 7.71 -2.63 18.74
N GLY A 115 6.51 -3.14 19.02
CA GLY A 115 5.97 -4.39 18.47
C GLY A 115 4.45 -4.42 18.45
N TRP A 116 3.85 -5.34 17.70
CA TRP A 116 2.40 -5.43 17.51
C TRP A 116 1.84 -6.72 18.08
N PHE A 117 0.88 -6.58 18.99
CA PHE A 117 0.03 -7.66 19.48
C PHE A 117 -1.24 -7.73 18.64
N TYR A 118 -1.56 -8.92 18.16
CA TYR A 118 -2.83 -9.22 17.51
C TYR A 118 -3.59 -10.16 18.43
N LEU A 119 -4.64 -9.65 19.07
CA LEU A 119 -5.41 -10.36 20.08
C LEU A 119 -6.74 -10.79 19.46
N HIS A 120 -6.94 -12.10 19.36
CA HIS A 120 -8.16 -12.69 18.83
C HIS A 120 -9.12 -12.97 19.99
N LEU A 121 -10.10 -12.07 20.13
CA LEU A 121 -11.05 -12.04 21.24
C LEU A 121 -12.46 -11.95 20.67
N ASP A 122 -13.29 -12.95 20.99
CA ASP A 122 -14.63 -13.12 20.42
C ASP A 122 -14.63 -13.11 18.88
N ASP A 123 -15.39 -12.22 18.26
CA ASP A 123 -15.54 -12.04 16.80
C ASP A 123 -14.69 -10.89 16.25
N LYS A 124 -13.62 -10.50 16.97
CA LYS A 124 -12.78 -9.34 16.66
C LYS A 124 -11.29 -9.63 16.79
N ILE A 125 -10.49 -8.89 16.01
CA ILE A 125 -9.04 -8.84 16.13
C ILE A 125 -8.63 -7.45 16.62
N TYR A 126 -7.98 -7.39 17.78
CA TYR A 126 -7.42 -6.17 18.35
C TYR A 126 -5.94 -6.12 18.00
N VAL A 127 -5.54 -5.16 17.19
CA VAL A 127 -4.15 -4.96 16.79
C VAL A 127 -3.60 -3.76 17.54
N THR A 128 -2.80 -4.02 18.57
CA THR A 128 -2.17 -3.00 19.42
C THR A 128 -0.69 -2.90 19.12
N GLN A 129 -0.24 -1.70 18.74
CA GLN A 129 1.16 -1.33 18.74
C GLN A 129 1.58 -0.93 20.16
N CYS A 130 2.46 -1.72 20.75
CA CYS A 130 3.17 -1.34 21.96
C CYS A 130 4.49 -0.66 21.59
N VAL A 131 4.77 0.47 22.21
CA VAL A 131 6.03 1.22 22.07
C VAL A 131 6.75 1.30 23.41
N GLN A 132 7.98 1.82 23.43
CA GLN A 132 8.67 2.16 24.68
C GLN A 132 7.72 2.89 25.64
N ASN A 133 7.75 2.49 26.92
CA ASN A 133 6.87 2.89 28.02
C ASN A 133 5.63 2.02 28.20
N ASP A 134 5.24 1.23 27.21
CA ASP A 134 3.99 0.48 27.30
C ASP A 134 4.19 -0.85 28.06
N PHE A 135 3.26 -1.11 28.96
CA PHE A 135 3.08 -2.39 29.63
C PHE A 135 1.80 -3.03 29.11
N ILE A 136 1.89 -4.32 28.75
CA ILE A 136 0.74 -5.12 28.35
C ILE A 136 0.75 -6.46 29.09
N HIS A 137 -0.43 -6.86 29.55
CA HIS A 137 -0.68 -8.12 30.22
C HIS A 137 -1.84 -8.84 29.53
N VAL A 138 -1.49 -9.90 28.80
CA VAL A 138 -2.39 -10.76 28.04
C VAL A 138 -2.64 -12.03 28.88
N PRO A 139 -3.88 -12.32 29.31
CA PRO A 139 -4.17 -13.49 30.12
C PRO A 139 -3.87 -14.83 29.42
N ALA A 140 -3.59 -15.84 30.24
CA ALA A 140 -3.46 -17.23 29.80
C ALA A 140 -4.69 -17.68 28.99
N GLY A 141 -4.44 -18.44 27.92
CA GLY A 141 -5.48 -18.95 27.02
C GLY A 141 -6.00 -17.95 25.97
N THR A 142 -5.58 -16.69 26.00
CA THR A 142 -5.92 -15.73 24.94
C THR A 142 -5.25 -16.14 23.63
N LYS A 143 -6.04 -16.29 22.57
CA LYS A 143 -5.54 -16.50 21.20
C LYS A 143 -4.89 -15.21 20.71
N HIS A 144 -3.63 -15.28 20.30
CA HIS A 144 -2.93 -14.11 19.78
C HIS A 144 -1.73 -14.48 18.91
N TRP A 145 -1.17 -13.48 18.24
CA TRP A 145 0.15 -13.56 17.62
C TRP A 145 0.89 -12.23 17.80
N PHE A 146 2.21 -12.27 17.59
CA PHE A 146 3.06 -11.10 17.76
C PHE A 146 3.83 -10.82 16.47
N ASP A 147 3.74 -9.59 15.99
CA ASP A 147 4.50 -9.13 14.84
C ASP A 147 5.55 -8.10 15.30
N MET A 148 6.82 -8.46 15.14
CA MET A 148 7.95 -7.59 15.41
C MET A 148 8.31 -6.66 14.23
N GLY A 149 7.59 -6.74 13.12
CA GLY A 149 7.92 -6.02 11.89
C GLY A 149 9.05 -6.66 11.07
N ASN A 150 9.22 -6.20 9.83
CA ASN A 150 10.30 -6.62 8.90
C ASN A 150 11.70 -6.11 9.33
N GLN A 151 11.75 -5.01 10.08
CA GLN A 151 12.96 -4.44 10.69
C GLN A 151 12.78 -4.31 12.20
N PRO A 152 12.76 -5.42 12.95
CA PRO A 152 12.47 -5.37 14.37
C PRO A 152 13.51 -4.52 15.10
N GLU A 153 13.03 -3.50 15.79
CA GLU A 153 13.83 -2.65 16.67
C GLU A 153 13.04 -2.54 17.96
N PHE A 154 13.32 -3.43 18.92
CA PHE A 154 12.66 -3.40 20.22
C PHE A 154 13.44 -4.12 21.32
N ALA A 155 13.19 -3.74 22.56
CA ALA A 155 13.54 -4.48 23.75
C ALA A 155 12.32 -4.55 24.68
N ALA A 156 11.95 -5.77 25.08
CA ALA A 156 10.85 -6.01 26.00
C ALA A 156 11.32 -6.89 27.16
N ILE A 157 11.03 -6.45 28.38
CA ILE A 157 11.17 -7.25 29.59
C ILE A 157 9.95 -8.17 29.67
N ARG A 158 10.19 -9.47 29.81
CA ARG A 158 9.16 -10.51 29.87
C ARG A 158 9.07 -11.06 31.28
N PHE A 159 7.86 -11.18 31.80
CA PHE A 159 7.61 -11.72 33.13
C PHE A 159 6.89 -13.07 33.01
N PHE A 160 7.25 -14.03 33.87
CA PHE A 160 6.68 -15.36 33.86
C PHE A 160 6.29 -15.80 35.28
N THR A 161 5.22 -16.57 35.39
CA THR A 161 4.77 -17.15 36.66
C THR A 161 5.45 -18.50 36.94
N ASN A 162 6.08 -19.14 35.93
CA ASN A 162 6.82 -20.39 36.07
C ASN A 162 8.28 -20.29 35.55
N PRO A 163 9.25 -20.96 36.20
CA PRO A 163 10.63 -21.05 35.74
C PRO A 163 10.86 -21.73 34.38
N GLU A 164 9.91 -22.51 33.83
CA GLU A 164 10.11 -23.20 32.52
C GLU A 164 10.05 -22.27 31.28
N GLY A 165 9.72 -20.99 31.46
CA GLY A 165 9.80 -19.97 30.40
C GLY A 165 8.72 -20.10 29.32
N TRP A 166 8.92 -19.41 28.18
CA TRP A 166 7.93 -19.28 27.10
C TRP A 166 7.61 -20.63 26.42
N VAL A 167 6.34 -21.08 26.52
CA VAL A 167 5.81 -22.27 25.82
C VAL A 167 4.54 -21.90 25.07
N ALA A 168 4.60 -21.90 23.73
CA ALA A 168 3.45 -21.64 22.86
C ALA A 168 2.72 -22.94 22.47
N GLN A 169 1.39 -22.89 22.46
CA GLN A 169 0.55 -23.90 21.83
C GLN A 169 -0.12 -23.29 20.59
N TRP A 170 0.24 -23.77 19.41
CA TRP A 170 -0.30 -23.28 18.14
C TRP A 170 -1.76 -23.72 17.97
N THR A 171 -2.62 -22.83 17.46
CA THR A 171 -4.03 -23.14 17.22
C THR A 171 -4.27 -23.82 15.85
N ASP A 172 -3.25 -23.83 14.99
CA ASP A 172 -3.30 -24.22 13.57
C ASP A 172 -4.29 -23.41 12.72
N ASN A 173 -4.83 -22.31 13.27
CA ASN A 173 -5.72 -21.40 12.55
C ASN A 173 -4.90 -20.43 11.66
N PRO A 174 -5.12 -20.40 10.33
CA PRO A 174 -4.38 -19.50 9.44
C PRO A 174 -4.83 -18.03 9.52
N ILE A 175 -5.71 -17.66 10.46
CA ILE A 175 -6.31 -16.33 10.57
C ILE A 175 -5.30 -15.18 10.52
N ALA A 176 -4.09 -15.37 11.08
CA ALA A 176 -3.04 -14.35 11.06
C ALA A 176 -2.63 -13.92 9.65
N LEU A 177 -2.80 -14.78 8.64
CA LEU A 177 -2.51 -14.48 7.23
C LEU A 177 -3.53 -13.51 6.60
N ASN A 178 -4.70 -13.35 7.23
CA ASN A 178 -5.79 -12.54 6.71
C ASN A 178 -5.70 -11.08 7.17
N PHE A 179 -4.94 -10.80 8.23
CA PHE A 179 -4.82 -9.46 8.81
C PHE A 179 -3.52 -8.78 8.37
N PRO A 180 -3.49 -7.45 8.26
CA PRO A 180 -2.32 -6.74 7.79
C PRO A 180 -1.12 -6.98 8.71
N MET A 181 0.00 -7.45 8.17
CA MET A 181 1.29 -7.50 8.87
C MET A 181 1.88 -6.09 9.02
N TYR A 182 2.61 -5.84 10.10
CA TYR A 182 3.33 -4.57 10.25
C TYR A 182 4.62 -4.56 9.42
N VAL A 183 4.85 -3.50 8.67
CA VAL A 183 6.05 -3.35 7.86
C VAL A 183 6.62 -1.97 8.18
N HIS A 184 7.82 -1.92 8.77
CA HIS A 184 8.65 -0.72 8.76
C HIS A 184 8.84 -0.29 7.32
N ALA A 185 8.47 0.94 7.02
CA ALA A 185 8.67 1.54 5.70
C ALA A 185 10.16 1.49 5.35
N GLU A 186 10.53 0.60 4.44
CA GLU A 186 11.88 0.58 3.85
C GLU A 186 12.08 1.87 3.03
N PRO A 187 13.32 2.36 2.87
CA PRO A 187 13.59 3.46 1.96
C PRO A 187 13.06 3.12 0.57
N VAL A 188 12.16 3.94 0.02
CA VAL A 188 11.62 3.69 -1.31
C VAL A 188 12.74 3.78 -2.34
N LYS A 189 12.92 2.72 -3.11
CA LYS A 189 13.85 2.65 -4.25
C LYS A 189 13.17 2.93 -5.59
N ALA A 190 11.86 2.68 -5.67
CA ALA A 190 11.08 2.92 -6.87
C ALA A 190 9.69 3.48 -6.56
N VAL A 191 9.20 4.38 -7.41
CA VAL A 191 7.82 4.86 -7.40
C VAL A 191 7.12 4.33 -8.64
N VAL A 192 5.98 3.69 -8.42
CA VAL A 192 5.01 3.35 -9.47
C VAL A 192 3.83 4.30 -9.29
N THR A 193 3.41 5.00 -10.34
CA THR A 193 2.26 5.90 -10.25
C THR A 193 1.20 5.54 -11.28
N ASP A 194 -0.06 5.65 -10.87
CA ASP A 194 -1.16 5.75 -11.81
C ASP A 194 -1.16 7.12 -12.53
N ILE A 195 -2.02 7.24 -13.54
CA ILE A 195 -2.17 8.41 -14.40
C ILE A 195 -3.42 9.21 -14.03
N GLU A 196 -4.59 8.65 -14.33
CA GLU A 196 -5.87 9.36 -14.27
C GLU A 196 -6.25 9.58 -12.80
N GLY A 197 -6.63 10.81 -12.43
CA GLY A 197 -6.91 11.15 -11.02
C GLY A 197 -5.65 11.25 -10.14
N THR A 198 -4.50 10.77 -10.63
CA THR A 198 -3.24 10.74 -9.87
C THR A 198 -2.25 11.79 -10.39
N THR A 199 -1.62 11.57 -11.54
CA THR A 199 -0.70 12.57 -12.15
C THR A 199 -1.44 13.54 -13.07
N SER A 200 -2.57 13.11 -13.62
CA SER A 200 -3.32 13.79 -14.68
C SER A 200 -4.80 13.83 -14.34
N SER A 201 -5.52 14.85 -14.84
CA SER A 201 -6.95 14.99 -14.55
C SER A 201 -7.78 13.91 -15.25
N ILE A 202 -8.73 13.33 -14.54
CA ILE A 202 -9.78 12.45 -15.11
C ILE A 202 -10.57 13.21 -16.18
N SER A 203 -10.78 14.51 -15.99
CA SER A 203 -11.54 15.35 -16.93
C SER A 203 -10.86 15.46 -18.29
N PHE A 204 -9.53 15.34 -18.39
CA PHE A 204 -8.83 15.45 -19.67
C PHE A 204 -9.24 14.34 -20.64
N VAL A 205 -9.37 13.11 -20.14
CA VAL A 205 -9.79 11.97 -20.97
C VAL A 205 -11.22 12.17 -21.45
N LYS A 206 -12.11 12.56 -20.54
CA LYS A 206 -13.54 12.73 -20.79
C LYS A 206 -13.86 13.95 -21.66
N ASP A 207 -13.20 15.07 -21.42
CA ASP A 207 -13.58 16.37 -21.95
C ASP A 207 -12.70 16.80 -23.13
N VAL A 208 -11.56 16.13 -23.36
CA VAL A 208 -10.65 16.41 -24.49
C VAL A 208 -10.50 15.20 -25.40
N LEU A 209 -10.00 14.07 -24.91
CA LEU A 209 -9.65 12.93 -25.77
C LEU A 209 -10.88 12.32 -26.46
N PHE A 210 -11.94 11.99 -25.72
CA PHE A 210 -13.14 11.41 -26.33
C PHE A 210 -13.86 12.35 -27.31
N PRO A 211 -14.11 13.64 -26.97
CA PRO A 211 -14.67 14.61 -27.90
C PRO A 211 -13.83 14.78 -29.16
N TYR A 212 -12.51 14.89 -29.03
CA TYR A 212 -11.61 15.00 -30.18
C TYR A 212 -11.69 13.77 -31.09
N ALA A 213 -11.64 12.56 -30.52
CA ALA A 213 -11.80 11.36 -31.34
C ALA A 213 -13.13 11.35 -32.09
N LYS A 214 -14.23 11.72 -31.43
CA LYS A 214 -15.56 11.78 -32.04
C LYS A 214 -15.61 12.78 -33.20
N GLU A 215 -15.09 13.99 -33.00
CA GLU A 215 -15.09 15.05 -34.03
C GLU A 215 -14.24 14.65 -35.26
N HIS A 216 -13.11 13.98 -35.03
CA HIS A 216 -12.15 13.68 -36.09
C HIS A 216 -12.33 12.30 -36.76
N LEU A 217 -13.13 11.38 -36.19
CA LEU A 217 -13.20 9.98 -36.66
C LEU A 217 -13.60 9.87 -38.13
N ALA A 218 -14.66 10.55 -38.56
CA ALA A 218 -15.15 10.45 -39.93
C ALA A 218 -14.11 10.95 -40.95
N ALA A 219 -13.48 12.10 -40.67
CA ALA A 219 -12.45 12.66 -41.52
C ALA A 219 -11.19 11.78 -41.55
N PHE A 220 -10.81 11.21 -40.40
CA PHE A 220 -9.67 10.30 -40.30
C PHE A 220 -9.89 9.04 -41.13
N VAL A 221 -11.06 8.40 -41.02
CA VAL A 221 -11.40 7.22 -41.82
C VAL A 221 -11.46 7.55 -43.32
N ALA A 222 -12.01 8.71 -43.69
CA ALA A 222 -12.03 9.13 -45.10
C ALA A 222 -10.62 9.34 -45.68
N ALA A 223 -9.69 9.85 -44.87
CA ALA A 223 -8.33 10.14 -45.31
C ALA A 223 -7.38 8.92 -45.25
N GLN A 224 -7.58 8.01 -44.28
CA GLN A 224 -6.64 6.93 -43.95
C GLN A 224 -7.26 5.54 -44.06
N GLY A 225 -8.52 5.40 -44.49
CA GLY A 225 -9.26 4.13 -44.46
C GLY A 225 -8.60 2.99 -45.24
N ASP A 226 -7.84 3.31 -46.28
CA ASP A 226 -7.13 2.31 -47.11
C ASP A 226 -5.72 2.00 -46.59
N ALA A 227 -5.22 2.71 -45.57
CA ALA A 227 -3.95 2.40 -44.94
C ALA A 227 -4.05 1.03 -44.26
N PRO A 228 -3.07 0.10 -44.42
CA PRO A 228 -3.21 -1.28 -43.97
C PRO A 228 -3.64 -1.46 -42.51
N GLN A 229 -3.13 -0.61 -41.62
CA GLN A 229 -3.50 -0.63 -40.20
C GLN A 229 -4.95 -0.19 -39.96
N VAL A 230 -5.41 0.86 -40.63
CA VAL A 230 -6.77 1.39 -40.47
C VAL A 230 -7.77 0.46 -41.15
N ALA A 231 -7.45 -0.05 -42.34
CA ALA A 231 -8.26 -1.04 -43.04
C ALA A 231 -8.52 -2.28 -42.17
N ALA A 232 -7.50 -2.84 -41.51
CA ALA A 232 -7.65 -3.97 -40.61
C ALA A 232 -8.55 -3.66 -39.40
N ILE A 233 -8.48 -2.44 -38.85
CA ILE A 233 -9.37 -2.00 -37.76
C ILE A 233 -10.83 -1.87 -38.24
N LEU A 234 -11.02 -1.33 -39.45
CA LEU A 234 -12.34 -1.21 -40.06
C LEU A 234 -12.95 -2.59 -40.37
N ASP A 235 -12.15 -3.54 -40.81
CA ASP A 235 -12.58 -4.94 -41.04
C ASP A 235 -13.05 -5.60 -39.74
N GLN A 236 -12.30 -5.45 -38.65
CA GLN A 236 -12.74 -5.92 -37.33
C GLN A 236 -14.06 -5.25 -36.89
N ALA A 237 -14.24 -3.97 -37.19
CA ALA A 237 -15.49 -3.28 -36.87
C ALA A 237 -16.67 -3.75 -37.73
N ARG A 238 -16.44 -4.13 -38.98
CA ARG A 238 -17.46 -4.79 -39.83
C ARG A 238 -17.94 -6.09 -39.20
N GLU A 239 -17.00 -6.93 -38.77
CA GLU A 239 -17.32 -8.20 -38.10
C GLU A 239 -18.10 -7.97 -36.80
N GLU A 240 -17.61 -7.09 -35.93
CA GLU A 240 -18.22 -6.80 -34.62
C GLU A 240 -19.60 -6.12 -34.75
N SER A 241 -19.83 -5.38 -35.83
CA SER A 241 -21.12 -4.73 -36.11
C SER A 241 -22.09 -5.61 -36.89
N GLY A 242 -21.66 -6.80 -37.35
CA GLY A 242 -22.46 -7.66 -38.21
C GLY A 242 -22.71 -7.07 -39.61
N GLN A 243 -21.84 -6.18 -40.09
CA GLN A 243 -21.96 -5.48 -41.37
C GLN A 243 -20.75 -5.75 -42.29
N PRO A 244 -20.56 -6.99 -42.78
CA PRO A 244 -19.36 -7.39 -43.55
C PRO A 244 -19.17 -6.61 -44.86
N ASP A 245 -20.26 -6.18 -45.50
CA ASP A 245 -20.21 -5.49 -46.81
C ASP A 245 -20.29 -3.96 -46.71
N ALA A 246 -20.29 -3.40 -45.49
CA ALA A 246 -20.41 -1.95 -45.29
C ALA A 246 -19.14 -1.21 -45.75
N ASP A 247 -19.33 -0.07 -46.40
CA ASP A 247 -18.22 0.81 -46.78
C ASP A 247 -17.59 1.51 -45.55
N ASN A 248 -16.42 2.12 -45.76
CA ASN A 248 -15.68 2.78 -44.68
C ASN A 248 -16.49 3.89 -44.01
N ALA A 249 -17.31 4.63 -44.77
CA ALA A 249 -18.14 5.72 -44.25
C ALA A 249 -19.24 5.19 -43.31
N THR A 250 -19.89 4.09 -43.68
CA THR A 250 -20.92 3.43 -42.86
C THR A 250 -20.32 2.86 -41.57
N ILE A 251 -19.11 2.29 -41.64
CA ILE A 251 -18.39 1.82 -40.45
C ILE A 251 -17.95 2.97 -39.56
N ALA A 252 -17.50 4.09 -40.12
CA ALA A 252 -17.21 5.30 -39.33
C ALA A 252 -18.46 5.78 -38.56
N GLN A 253 -19.63 5.82 -39.20
CA GLN A 253 -20.88 6.17 -38.53
C GLN A 253 -21.28 5.16 -37.44
N THR A 254 -21.04 3.88 -37.69
CA THR A 254 -21.25 2.83 -36.67
C THR A 254 -20.35 3.05 -35.45
N MET A 255 -19.08 3.41 -35.66
CA MET A 255 -18.15 3.73 -34.58
C MET A 255 -18.53 5.00 -33.83
N LEU A 256 -19.01 6.05 -34.51
CA LEU A 256 -19.53 7.26 -33.86
C LEU A 256 -20.71 6.93 -32.93
N ARG A 257 -21.64 6.08 -33.39
CA ARG A 257 -22.73 5.59 -32.55
C ARG A 257 -22.22 4.79 -31.36
N TRP A 258 -21.19 3.96 -31.54
CA TRP A 258 -20.57 3.25 -30.42
C TRP A 258 -19.95 4.19 -29.38
N ILE A 259 -19.38 5.32 -29.80
CA ILE A 259 -18.92 6.37 -28.87
C ILE A 259 -20.12 6.93 -28.09
N ASP A 260 -21.21 7.27 -28.77
CA ASP A 260 -22.41 7.83 -28.14
C ASP A 260 -23.09 6.86 -27.17
N GLU A 261 -22.98 5.56 -27.44
CA GLU A 261 -23.49 4.48 -26.59
C GLU A 261 -22.50 4.04 -25.49
N ASP A 262 -21.34 4.69 -25.36
CA ASP A 262 -20.24 4.29 -24.46
C ASP A 262 -19.85 2.80 -24.59
N ARG A 263 -19.86 2.28 -25.81
CA ARG A 263 -19.54 0.87 -26.08
C ARG A 263 -18.03 0.63 -26.03
N LYS A 264 -17.62 -0.31 -25.19
CA LYS A 264 -16.21 -0.72 -25.02
C LYS A 264 -15.78 -1.76 -26.05
N VAL A 265 -15.67 -1.34 -27.31
CA VAL A 265 -15.36 -2.22 -28.46
C VAL A 265 -13.89 -2.11 -28.87
N THR A 266 -13.23 -3.24 -29.13
CA THR A 266 -11.78 -3.30 -29.45
C THR A 266 -11.37 -2.45 -30.66
N PRO A 267 -11.99 -2.59 -31.86
CA PRO A 267 -11.62 -1.77 -33.02
C PRO A 267 -11.91 -0.27 -32.81
N LEU A 268 -12.92 0.09 -32.00
CA LEU A 268 -13.17 1.48 -31.65
C LEU A 268 -12.00 2.07 -30.85
N LYS A 269 -11.53 1.36 -29.81
CA LYS A 269 -10.36 1.79 -29.03
C LYS A 269 -9.11 1.93 -29.90
N ALA A 270 -8.92 0.99 -30.84
CA ALA A 270 -7.78 1.02 -31.73
C ALA A 270 -7.78 2.27 -32.62
N ILE A 271 -8.91 2.62 -33.24
CA ILE A 271 -8.97 3.81 -34.09
C ILE A 271 -8.90 5.12 -33.28
N GLN A 272 -9.52 5.16 -32.11
CA GLN A 272 -9.38 6.29 -31.17
C GLN A 272 -7.91 6.54 -30.82
N GLY A 273 -7.16 5.47 -30.54
CA GLY A 273 -5.71 5.56 -30.28
C GLY A 273 -4.91 6.19 -31.43
N LEU A 274 -5.23 5.84 -32.69
CA LEU A 274 -4.57 6.43 -33.87
C LEU A 274 -4.94 7.91 -34.07
N ILE A 275 -6.21 8.26 -33.82
CA ILE A 275 -6.68 9.64 -33.90
C ILE A 275 -5.99 10.49 -32.82
N TRP A 276 -5.90 9.99 -31.58
CA TRP A 276 -5.20 10.69 -30.50
C TRP A 276 -3.71 10.84 -30.77
N GLU A 277 -3.04 9.81 -31.29
CA GLU A 277 -1.63 9.88 -31.70
C GLU A 277 -1.40 10.99 -32.73
N LYS A 278 -2.31 11.13 -33.70
CA LYS A 278 -2.25 12.22 -34.68
C LYS A 278 -2.46 13.58 -34.00
N GLY A 279 -3.49 13.73 -33.17
CA GLY A 279 -3.77 15.00 -32.48
C GLY A 279 -2.62 15.48 -31.60
N TYR A 280 -1.96 14.56 -30.87
CA TYR A 280 -0.76 14.88 -30.10
C TYR A 280 0.41 15.33 -30.99
N ARG A 281 0.66 14.63 -32.11
CA ARG A 281 1.75 14.98 -33.04
C ARG A 281 1.53 16.30 -33.77
N ASP A 282 0.29 16.59 -34.12
CA ASP A 282 -0.09 17.84 -34.78
C ASP A 282 -0.13 19.01 -33.79
N GLY A 283 -0.16 18.73 -32.49
CA GLY A 283 -0.21 19.74 -31.43
C GLY A 283 -1.62 20.28 -31.18
N ASP A 284 -2.66 19.55 -31.59
CA ASP A 284 -4.07 19.94 -31.41
C ASP A 284 -4.47 20.01 -29.93
N PHE A 285 -3.80 19.21 -29.10
CA PHE A 285 -3.89 19.26 -27.65
C PHE A 285 -2.60 18.74 -27.02
N GLN A 286 -2.39 19.09 -25.75
CA GLN A 286 -1.31 18.57 -24.92
C GLN A 286 -1.89 17.79 -23.76
N ALA A 287 -1.18 16.75 -23.34
CA ALA A 287 -1.55 15.96 -22.19
C ALA A 287 -1.48 16.82 -20.93
N HIS A 288 -2.55 16.78 -20.15
CA HIS A 288 -2.58 17.44 -18.85
C HIS A 288 -1.71 16.68 -17.84
N LEU A 289 -0.94 17.43 -17.06
CA LEU A 289 -0.23 16.96 -15.87
C LEU A 289 -0.37 18.04 -14.79
N TYR A 290 -0.68 17.65 -13.54
CA TYR A 290 -0.76 18.63 -12.46
C TYR A 290 0.64 19.22 -12.15
N ASP A 291 0.71 20.51 -11.84
CA ASP A 291 1.96 21.23 -11.56
C ASP A 291 2.77 20.58 -10.41
N ASP A 292 2.08 20.12 -9.37
CA ASP A 292 2.70 19.47 -8.21
C ASP A 292 3.23 18.06 -8.53
N ALA A 293 2.49 17.31 -9.35
CA ALA A 293 2.95 16.02 -9.87
C ALA A 293 4.20 16.19 -10.73
N HIS A 294 4.21 17.18 -11.63
CA HIS A 294 5.39 17.51 -12.43
C HIS A 294 6.59 17.87 -11.54
N ALA A 295 6.42 18.77 -10.57
CA ALA A 295 7.50 19.21 -9.70
C ALA A 295 8.10 18.05 -8.89
N ALA A 296 7.27 17.19 -8.31
CA ALA A 296 7.72 16.05 -7.53
C ALA A 296 8.38 14.96 -8.39
N LEU A 297 7.77 14.58 -9.53
CA LEU A 297 8.36 13.60 -10.46
C LEU A 297 9.73 14.06 -10.96
N LYS A 298 9.86 15.35 -11.29
CA LYS A 298 11.16 15.93 -11.65
C LYS A 298 12.18 15.81 -10.52
N GLN A 299 11.80 16.21 -9.31
CA GLN A 299 12.69 16.15 -8.16
C GLN A 299 13.15 14.71 -7.86
N TRP A 300 12.23 13.74 -7.95
CA TRP A 300 12.53 12.33 -7.72
C TRP A 300 13.41 11.74 -8.83
N ALA A 301 13.18 12.10 -10.08
CA ALA A 301 14.04 11.69 -11.19
C ALA A 301 15.45 12.27 -11.03
N ASP A 302 15.58 13.56 -10.68
CA ASP A 302 16.85 14.23 -10.45
C ASP A 302 17.63 13.65 -9.26
N SER A 303 16.92 13.11 -8.25
CA SER A 303 17.54 12.42 -7.10
C SER A 303 17.96 10.97 -7.40
N GLY A 304 17.65 10.46 -8.59
CA GLY A 304 17.98 9.10 -9.03
C GLY A 304 16.94 8.04 -8.64
N LEU A 305 15.77 8.43 -8.12
CA LEU A 305 14.68 7.52 -7.81
C LEU A 305 14.14 6.88 -9.11
N ALA A 306 13.87 5.58 -9.08
CA ALA A 306 13.35 4.88 -10.25
C ALA A 306 11.84 5.13 -10.39
N LEU A 307 11.39 5.77 -11.47
CA LEU A 307 9.98 6.07 -11.70
C LEU A 307 9.39 5.14 -12.76
N TYR A 308 8.17 4.68 -12.52
CA TYR A 308 7.41 3.79 -13.41
C TYR A 308 5.94 4.22 -13.44
N ILE A 309 5.25 3.84 -14.52
CA ILE A 309 3.81 4.05 -14.66
C ILE A 309 3.08 2.71 -14.64
N PHE A 310 1.92 2.64 -13.98
CA PHE A 310 0.98 1.54 -14.14
C PHE A 310 -0.44 2.06 -14.36
N SER A 311 -0.95 1.92 -15.57
CA SER A 311 -2.25 2.48 -15.98
C SER A 311 -3.09 1.49 -16.79
N SER A 312 -4.40 1.73 -16.90
CA SER A 312 -5.28 0.93 -17.74
C SER A 312 -5.09 1.19 -19.24
N GLY A 313 -4.56 2.38 -19.59
CA GLY A 313 -4.21 2.72 -20.96
C GLY A 313 -3.01 1.90 -21.45
N SER A 314 -3.01 1.52 -22.74
CA SER A 314 -1.88 0.77 -23.33
C SER A 314 -0.56 1.53 -23.17
N ILE A 315 0.57 0.83 -23.05
CA ILE A 315 1.91 1.45 -22.96
C ILE A 315 2.15 2.50 -24.06
N LYS A 316 1.66 2.25 -25.29
CA LYS A 316 1.73 3.23 -26.40
C LYS A 316 1.03 4.54 -26.06
N ALA A 317 -0.18 4.47 -25.49
CA ALA A 317 -0.94 5.65 -25.08
C ALA A 317 -0.26 6.39 -23.92
N GLN A 318 0.32 5.65 -22.98
CA GLN A 318 1.11 6.25 -21.88
C GLN A 318 2.31 7.02 -22.42
N HIS A 319 3.06 6.45 -23.38
CA HIS A 319 4.17 7.15 -24.02
C HIS A 319 3.73 8.44 -24.71
N LEU A 320 2.64 8.42 -25.49
CA LEU A 320 2.12 9.62 -26.16
C LEU A 320 1.75 10.71 -25.14
N MET A 321 1.10 10.32 -24.06
CA MET A 321 0.70 11.25 -23.01
C MET A 321 1.92 11.91 -22.34
N PHE A 322 2.94 11.13 -21.98
CA PHE A 322 4.15 11.70 -21.35
C PHE A 322 5.13 12.35 -22.34
N GLU A 323 5.01 12.10 -23.64
CA GLU A 323 5.79 12.78 -24.69
C GLU A 323 5.24 14.18 -24.99
N HIS A 324 3.92 14.34 -24.97
CA HIS A 324 3.23 15.54 -25.42
C HIS A 324 2.57 16.32 -24.27
N THR A 325 3.28 16.52 -23.16
CA THR A 325 2.74 17.28 -22.01
C THR A 325 2.89 18.79 -22.19
N THR A 326 2.20 19.57 -21.37
CA THR A 326 2.41 21.03 -21.23
C THR A 326 3.82 21.39 -20.75
N PHE A 327 4.57 20.44 -20.19
CA PHE A 327 5.95 20.59 -19.71
C PHE A 327 7.01 20.04 -20.67
N GLY A 328 6.59 19.55 -21.85
CA GLY A 328 7.46 18.86 -22.81
C GLY A 328 7.49 17.34 -22.64
N ASP A 329 8.55 16.71 -23.16
CA ASP A 329 8.72 15.26 -23.11
C ASP A 329 9.28 14.81 -21.76
N LEU A 330 8.45 14.11 -21.00
CA LEU A 330 8.76 13.59 -19.66
C LEU A 330 9.14 12.11 -19.67
N ARG A 331 9.08 11.42 -20.81
CA ARG A 331 9.46 10.00 -20.90
C ARG A 331 10.85 9.69 -20.35
N PRO A 332 11.88 10.55 -20.50
CA PRO A 332 13.21 10.28 -19.95
C PRO A 332 13.25 10.09 -18.43
N TRP A 333 12.22 10.54 -17.69
CA TRP A 333 12.14 10.37 -16.24
C TRP A 333 11.67 8.98 -15.82
N PHE A 334 10.98 8.26 -16.72
CA PHE A 334 10.40 6.95 -16.42
C PHE A 334 11.28 5.82 -16.97
N LYS A 335 11.55 4.82 -16.14
CA LYS A 335 12.34 3.63 -16.49
C LYS A 335 11.50 2.52 -17.12
N GLY A 336 10.18 2.59 -17.00
CA GLY A 336 9.28 1.59 -17.58
C GLY A 336 7.80 1.96 -17.40
N TYR A 337 6.97 1.25 -18.16
CA TYR A 337 5.53 1.45 -18.26
C TYR A 337 4.84 0.09 -18.20
N PHE A 338 3.77 -0.01 -17.41
CA PHE A 338 2.96 -1.20 -17.23
C PHE A 338 1.52 -0.90 -17.60
N ASP A 339 0.85 -1.86 -18.23
CA ASP A 339 -0.57 -1.78 -18.53
C ASP A 339 -1.32 -3.05 -18.13
N THR A 340 -2.59 -3.16 -18.52
CA THR A 340 -3.43 -4.32 -18.15
C THR A 340 -2.92 -5.68 -18.66
N THR A 341 -1.92 -5.71 -19.56
CA THR A 341 -1.25 -6.96 -19.97
C THR A 341 -0.41 -7.57 -18.84
N THR A 342 0.06 -6.77 -17.88
CA THR A 342 0.71 -7.24 -16.65
C THR A 342 -0.30 -7.97 -15.74
N GLY A 343 -1.53 -7.46 -15.71
CA GLY A 343 -2.68 -8.01 -14.98
C GLY A 343 -3.68 -6.91 -14.57
N PRO A 344 -4.81 -7.27 -13.94
CA PRO A 344 -5.78 -6.29 -13.45
C PRO A 344 -5.19 -5.43 -12.31
N LYS A 345 -5.44 -4.12 -12.31
CA LYS A 345 -4.86 -3.17 -11.33
C LYS A 345 -5.34 -3.37 -9.88
N LYS A 346 -6.38 -4.17 -9.65
CA LYS A 346 -6.91 -4.46 -8.31
C LYS A 346 -6.29 -5.72 -7.68
N GLU A 347 -5.54 -6.49 -8.46
CA GLU A 347 -5.03 -7.79 -8.04
C GLU A 347 -3.58 -7.66 -7.56
N ALA A 348 -3.30 -8.20 -6.36
CA ALA A 348 -1.96 -8.20 -5.77
C ALA A 348 -0.91 -8.84 -6.69
N GLU A 349 -1.31 -9.83 -7.48
CA GLU A 349 -0.39 -10.52 -8.39
C GLU A 349 0.17 -9.62 -9.50
N SER A 350 -0.59 -8.62 -9.95
CA SER A 350 -0.11 -7.63 -10.92
C SER A 350 1.09 -6.85 -10.36
N TYR A 351 1.00 -6.44 -9.09
CA TYR A 351 2.05 -5.69 -8.41
C TYR A 351 3.27 -6.56 -8.09
N ARG A 352 3.08 -7.85 -7.77
CA ARG A 352 4.21 -8.79 -7.62
C ARG A 352 4.98 -8.98 -8.92
N LYS A 353 4.28 -9.07 -10.06
CA LYS A 353 4.92 -9.11 -11.38
C LYS A 353 5.69 -7.84 -11.70
N ILE A 354 5.11 -6.67 -11.41
CA ILE A 354 5.79 -5.37 -11.57
C ILE A 354 7.07 -5.36 -10.73
N ALA A 355 7.00 -5.70 -9.45
CA ALA A 355 8.15 -5.75 -8.55
C ALA A 355 9.25 -6.70 -9.05
N ALA A 356 8.85 -7.89 -9.53
CA ALA A 356 9.76 -8.87 -10.11
C ALA A 356 10.43 -8.37 -11.39
N GLU A 357 9.69 -7.68 -12.27
CA GLU A 357 10.21 -7.14 -13.52
C GLU A 357 11.18 -5.97 -13.29
N ILE A 358 10.89 -5.09 -12.33
CA ILE A 358 11.80 -3.98 -11.98
C ILE A 358 12.98 -4.44 -11.09
N GLY A 359 12.91 -5.64 -10.51
CA GLY A 359 13.95 -6.20 -9.66
C GLY A 359 14.08 -5.54 -8.28
N VAL A 360 12.97 -5.04 -7.74
CA VAL A 360 12.91 -4.35 -6.44
C VAL A 360 11.95 -5.09 -5.51
N ASP A 361 12.29 -5.21 -4.23
CA ASP A 361 11.39 -5.81 -3.24
C ASP A 361 10.11 -4.97 -3.13
N PRO A 362 8.90 -5.57 -3.15
CA PRO A 362 7.65 -4.83 -3.04
C PRO A 362 7.64 -3.80 -1.91
N HIS A 363 8.23 -4.11 -0.75
CA HIS A 363 8.27 -3.20 0.40
C HIS A 363 9.11 -1.93 0.17
N GLU A 364 9.96 -1.92 -0.85
CA GLU A 364 10.79 -0.78 -1.28
C GLU A 364 10.15 0.00 -2.44
N ILE A 365 8.90 -0.32 -2.80
CA ILE A 365 8.15 0.34 -3.88
C ILE A 365 7.00 1.15 -3.29
N LEU A 366 6.90 2.41 -3.68
CA LEU A 366 5.75 3.26 -3.39
C LEU A 366 4.80 3.30 -4.59
N PHE A 367 3.56 2.88 -4.39
CA PHE A 367 2.49 3.02 -5.36
C PHE A 367 1.60 4.23 -5.04
N LEU A 368 1.35 5.06 -6.06
CA LEU A 368 0.45 6.23 -6.01
C LEU A 368 -0.77 5.97 -6.88
N SER A 369 -1.97 6.11 -6.32
CA SER A 369 -3.24 5.99 -7.06
C SER A 369 -4.33 6.79 -6.34
N ASP A 370 -5.34 7.23 -7.07
CA ASP A 370 -6.59 7.81 -6.56
C ASP A 370 -7.64 6.74 -6.23
N VAL A 371 -7.44 5.51 -6.71
CA VAL A 371 -8.37 4.39 -6.54
C VAL A 371 -7.94 3.48 -5.40
N VAL A 372 -8.69 3.50 -4.29
CA VAL A 372 -8.43 2.67 -3.09
C VAL A 372 -8.26 1.18 -3.43
N ALA A 373 -9.13 0.61 -4.26
CA ALA A 373 -9.04 -0.81 -4.63
C ALA A 373 -7.74 -1.19 -5.37
N GLU A 374 -7.07 -0.23 -6.02
CA GLU A 374 -5.76 -0.46 -6.61
C GLU A 374 -4.66 -0.44 -5.54
N LEU A 375 -4.75 0.52 -4.61
CA LEU A 375 -3.86 0.60 -3.45
C LEU A 375 -3.97 -0.65 -2.57
N ASP A 376 -5.17 -1.20 -2.36
CA ASP A 376 -5.39 -2.46 -1.65
C ASP A 376 -4.62 -3.61 -2.32
N GLY A 377 -4.69 -3.71 -3.64
CA GLY A 377 -3.93 -4.68 -4.42
C GLY A 377 -2.42 -4.51 -4.25
N ALA A 378 -1.92 -3.26 -4.34
CA ALA A 378 -0.51 -2.96 -4.16
C ALA A 378 -0.02 -3.29 -2.74
N ARG A 379 -0.79 -2.91 -1.72
CA ARG A 379 -0.51 -3.21 -0.31
C ARG A 379 -0.49 -4.71 -0.04
N ALA A 380 -1.43 -5.47 -0.59
CA ALA A 380 -1.48 -6.94 -0.49
C ALA A 380 -0.30 -7.63 -1.20
N ALA A 381 0.38 -6.94 -2.12
CA ALA A 381 1.65 -7.37 -2.70
C ALA A 381 2.88 -6.97 -1.86
N GLY A 382 2.70 -6.15 -0.82
CA GLY A 382 3.74 -5.64 0.05
C GLY A 382 4.17 -4.20 -0.24
N MET A 383 3.61 -3.54 -1.25
CA MET A 383 4.00 -2.16 -1.61
C MET A 383 3.56 -1.14 -0.56
N GLN A 384 4.36 -0.09 -0.44
CA GLN A 384 3.93 1.15 0.22
C GLN A 384 2.90 1.84 -0.68
N THR A 385 1.94 2.53 -0.07
CA THR A 385 0.82 3.12 -0.80
C THR A 385 0.55 4.54 -0.34
N ARG A 386 0.24 5.42 -1.29
CA ARG A 386 -0.24 6.78 -1.01
C ARG A 386 -1.52 7.01 -1.80
N TRP A 387 -2.57 7.38 -1.09
CA TRP A 387 -3.86 7.69 -1.71
C TRP A 387 -3.91 9.16 -2.12
N LEU A 388 -4.02 9.41 -3.43
CA LEU A 388 -4.12 10.74 -4.00
C LEU A 388 -5.58 11.14 -4.16
N VAL A 389 -6.03 12.16 -3.43
CA VAL A 389 -7.40 12.67 -3.54
C VAL A 389 -7.36 14.11 -4.01
N ARG A 390 -7.52 14.30 -5.32
CA ARG A 390 -7.41 15.61 -5.99
C ARG A 390 -8.59 16.53 -5.69
N ASP A 391 -9.80 15.97 -5.61
CA ASP A 391 -11.04 16.71 -5.38
C ASP A 391 -11.86 16.05 -4.27
N GLY A 392 -12.31 16.84 -3.29
CA GLY A 392 -13.26 16.40 -2.27
C GLY A 392 -12.70 16.35 -0.85
N GLN A 393 -13.48 15.75 0.04
CA GLN A 393 -13.05 15.55 1.42
C GLN A 393 -11.96 14.49 1.49
N GLN A 394 -11.11 14.63 2.51
CA GLN A 394 -10.08 13.66 2.83
C GLN A 394 -10.55 12.71 3.94
N PRO A 395 -11.35 11.66 3.63
CA PRO A 395 -11.78 10.74 4.67
C PRO A 395 -10.58 9.94 5.16
N ALA A 396 -10.46 9.77 6.47
CA ALA A 396 -9.46 8.88 7.03
C ALA A 396 -9.62 7.47 6.43
N HIS A 397 -8.54 6.95 5.85
CA HIS A 397 -8.47 5.56 5.41
C HIS A 397 -7.46 4.83 6.30
N PRO A 398 -7.79 3.63 6.80
CA PRO A 398 -6.97 2.95 7.79
C PRO A 398 -5.61 2.46 7.29
N PHE A 399 -5.50 2.18 5.99
CA PHE A 399 -4.32 1.51 5.44
C PHE A 399 -3.48 2.41 4.53
N HIS A 400 -4.07 3.46 3.99
CA HIS A 400 -3.45 4.30 2.98
C HIS A 400 -3.38 5.70 3.51
N THR A 401 -2.15 6.17 3.73
CA THR A 401 -1.96 7.57 4.05
C THR A 401 -2.45 8.39 2.87
N GLN A 402 -3.26 9.39 3.16
CA GLN A 402 -3.84 10.24 2.15
C GLN A 402 -2.99 11.48 1.91
N THR A 403 -3.08 12.02 0.70
CA THR A 403 -2.67 13.39 0.38
C THR A 403 -3.47 13.90 -0.82
N ASP A 404 -3.65 15.21 -0.93
CA ASP A 404 -4.19 15.88 -2.11
C ASP A 404 -3.09 16.32 -3.09
N THR A 405 -1.83 16.31 -2.65
CA THR A 405 -0.69 16.81 -3.40
C THR A 405 0.51 15.88 -3.33
N PHE A 406 1.27 15.84 -4.43
CA PHE A 406 2.57 15.20 -4.50
C PHE A 406 3.63 15.92 -3.65
N ALA A 407 3.45 17.22 -3.35
CA ALA A 407 4.44 18.02 -2.62
C ALA A 407 4.73 17.51 -1.19
N THR A 408 3.78 16.80 -0.57
CA THR A 408 3.95 16.23 0.79
C THR A 408 4.48 14.79 0.76
N ILE A 409 4.57 14.17 -0.42
CA ILE A 409 5.03 12.80 -0.56
C ILE A 409 6.55 12.81 -0.50
N GLN A 410 7.08 12.16 0.53
CA GLN A 410 8.52 11.93 0.68
C GLN A 410 8.80 10.44 0.58
N PRO A 411 9.11 9.90 -0.62
CA PRO A 411 9.40 8.47 -0.78
C PRO A 411 10.55 7.97 0.12
N GLY A 412 11.46 8.86 0.55
CA GLY A 412 12.57 8.51 1.45
C GLY A 412 12.33 8.70 2.95
N ALA A 413 11.20 9.25 3.39
CA ALA A 413 10.90 9.44 4.81
C ALA A 413 9.95 8.35 5.28
N ALA A 414 10.34 7.59 6.29
CA ALA A 414 9.45 6.62 6.93
C ALA A 414 8.14 7.32 7.30
N VAL A 415 7.02 6.76 6.86
CA VAL A 415 5.69 7.21 7.30
C VAL A 415 5.60 6.86 8.78
N SER A 416 5.63 7.89 9.62
CA SER A 416 5.61 7.80 11.08
C SER A 416 4.26 7.33 11.61
#